data_AF-A0A947KKD7-F1
#
_entry.id   AF-A0A947KKD7-F1
#
_cell.length_a   1.000
_cell.length_b   1.000
_cell.length_c   1.000
_cell.angle_alpha   90.00
_cell.angle_beta   90.00
_cell.angle_gamma   90.00
#
_symmetry.space_group_name_H-M   'P 1'
#
loop_
_entity.id
_entity.type
_entity.pdbx_description
1 polymer ?
#
loop_
_entity_poly.entity_id
_entity_poly.type
_entity_poly.pdbx_seq_one_letter_code
_entity_poly.pdbx_strand_id
1 'polypeptide(L)'
;MKKKAMLIFLFIVTINATGQVNGRIEENNGKQVLTVWGTHAERGYAHGYLVGQGIKDIFDNYIVNYLCQGSSLAYQNLRNFFLAYYSIEPKYRSEAEALIRGMRDNGISLSNQIIGRDIDAEDVLICSALPDLSQTSKGLEKMKLGCSSISSWGTSTLQDTSLASQLIITRLMDWDNHFALCQNHLLIVHIPAEEDEQRWISLAFSGFLGSLSGINESGIGAFMNVGNKTEFITDSLFYPILFTLRNGIEMRDYNLDSSSDTDDILDAVRQRNRSAAAIIHTVVNLGNDSDPMIIECNNVKGVIIRKRTNNTVVQGENLLATNHFRLLYTPESCNRYSGVADSLQNNVNISPSRSWTILTDAAGVGWNLHGIQYNESARELKWATSTVSIPAYLQSPSVFDLDDLFYPETGVIEAISTTEQQFNLAQNYPNPFNPTTSIRYDIPKASQVTLTIYNMNGQVVERPVNQKQEPGFYSVNWDARNVSTGVYFYQIRAEGFQQVKKMLLIK
;
A
#
# COMPACT_ATOMS: atom_id res chain seq x y z
N MET A 1 33.83 -51.68 -23.90
CA MET A 1 32.69 -50.73 -23.85
C MET A 1 31.69 -51.22 -22.79
N LYS A 2 31.67 -50.60 -21.60
CA LYS A 2 30.72 -50.90 -20.52
C LYS A 2 29.50 -49.98 -20.66
N LYS A 3 28.30 -50.53 -20.87
CA LYS A 3 27.03 -49.81 -20.72
C LYS A 3 26.65 -49.83 -19.23
N LYS A 4 26.55 -48.67 -18.60
CA LYS A 4 25.97 -48.51 -17.26
C LYS A 4 24.47 -48.31 -17.40
N ALA A 5 23.70 -49.13 -16.68
CA ALA A 5 22.28 -48.92 -16.43
C ALA A 5 22.10 -47.76 -15.44
N MET A 6 21.16 -46.85 -15.71
CA MET A 6 20.77 -45.77 -14.82
C MET A 6 19.38 -46.07 -14.28
N LEU A 7 19.29 -46.29 -12.96
CA LEU A 7 18.06 -46.43 -12.20
C LEU A 7 17.27 -45.12 -12.29
N ILE A 8 15.99 -45.19 -12.70
CA ILE A 8 15.03 -44.10 -12.58
C ILE A 8 14.34 -44.28 -11.22
N PHE A 9 14.56 -43.34 -10.29
CA PHE A 9 13.74 -43.22 -9.10
C PHE A 9 12.42 -42.55 -9.48
N LEU A 10 11.32 -43.30 -9.38
CA LEU A 10 9.97 -42.76 -9.47
C LEU A 10 9.67 -42.07 -8.13
N PHE A 11 9.77 -40.75 -8.06
CA PHE A 11 9.11 -39.99 -7.00
C PHE A 11 7.62 -39.91 -7.36
N ILE A 12 6.79 -40.66 -6.63
CA ILE A 12 5.35 -40.43 -6.61
C ILE A 12 5.15 -39.09 -5.89
N VAL A 13 5.00 -38.01 -6.65
CA VAL A 13 4.40 -36.78 -6.13
C VAL A 13 2.91 -37.07 -6.01
N THR A 14 2.45 -37.30 -4.78
CA THR A 14 1.03 -37.19 -4.45
C THR A 14 0.60 -35.76 -4.72
N ILE A 15 -0.10 -35.54 -5.84
CA ILE A 15 -0.79 -34.30 -6.13
C ILE A 15 -1.94 -34.20 -5.12
N ASN A 16 -1.72 -33.48 -4.03
CA ASN A 16 -2.83 -32.91 -3.29
C ASN A 16 -3.33 -31.75 -4.14
N ALA A 17 -4.51 -31.91 -4.73
CA ALA A 17 -5.22 -30.84 -5.42
C ALA A 17 -5.61 -29.76 -4.40
N THR A 18 -4.71 -28.81 -4.12
CA THR A 18 -5.04 -27.59 -3.37
C THR A 18 -5.82 -26.66 -4.30
N GLY A 19 -7.04 -26.28 -3.89
CA GLY A 19 -7.88 -25.35 -4.63
C GLY A 19 -7.14 -24.04 -4.96
N GLN A 20 -7.56 -23.39 -6.04
CA GLN A 20 -7.02 -22.11 -6.47
C GLN A 20 -7.16 -21.08 -5.34
N VAL A 21 -6.04 -20.48 -4.93
CA VAL A 21 -6.01 -19.41 -3.93
C VAL A 21 -6.30 -18.09 -4.63
N ASN A 22 -7.24 -17.30 -4.13
CA ASN A 22 -7.58 -15.99 -4.70
C ASN A 22 -6.59 -14.90 -4.28
N GLY A 23 -5.30 -15.16 -4.50
CA GLY A 23 -4.24 -14.22 -4.25
C GLY A 23 -2.93 -14.65 -4.88
N ARG A 24 -1.99 -13.71 -4.94
CA ARG A 24 -0.60 -13.95 -5.30
C ARG A 24 0.31 -13.05 -4.48
N ILE A 25 1.54 -13.51 -4.27
CA ILE A 25 2.59 -12.72 -3.65
C ILE A 25 3.74 -12.56 -4.64
N GLU A 26 4.23 -11.34 -4.76
CA GLU A 26 5.30 -10.95 -5.67
C GLU A 26 6.36 -10.16 -4.89
N GLU A 27 7.61 -10.23 -5.35
CA GLU A 27 8.70 -9.41 -4.80
C GLU A 27 9.09 -8.34 -5.82
N ASN A 28 9.08 -7.07 -5.39
CA ASN A 28 9.52 -5.94 -6.19
C ASN A 28 10.64 -5.19 -5.44
N ASN A 29 11.88 -5.34 -5.92
CA ASN A 29 13.08 -4.74 -5.32
C ASN A 29 13.21 -5.06 -3.81
N GLY A 30 13.00 -6.32 -3.43
CA GLY A 30 13.05 -6.75 -2.03
C GLY A 30 11.85 -6.32 -1.17
N LYS A 31 10.78 -5.81 -1.78
CA LYS A 31 9.50 -5.49 -1.11
C LYS A 31 8.45 -6.53 -1.50
N GLN A 32 7.72 -7.04 -0.52
CA GLN A 32 6.62 -7.97 -0.77
C GLN A 32 5.35 -7.22 -1.14
N VAL A 33 4.72 -7.65 -2.24
CA VAL A 33 3.41 -7.20 -2.71
C VAL A 33 2.46 -8.39 -2.68
N LEU A 34 1.47 -8.35 -1.81
CA LEU A 34 0.39 -9.33 -1.74
C LEU A 34 -0.82 -8.78 -2.49
N THR A 35 -1.26 -9.44 -3.55
CA THR A 35 -2.54 -9.11 -4.21
C THR A 35 -3.56 -10.17 -3.85
N VAL A 36 -4.73 -9.76 -3.34
CA VAL A 36 -5.83 -10.65 -2.96
C VAL A 36 -7.13 -10.21 -3.61
N TRP A 37 -7.95 -11.16 -4.07
CA TRP A 37 -9.21 -10.89 -4.76
C TRP A 37 -10.36 -11.80 -4.32
N GLY A 38 -11.58 -11.47 -4.75
CA GLY A 38 -12.78 -12.21 -4.37
C GLY A 38 -13.47 -11.59 -3.16
N THR A 39 -14.35 -12.35 -2.52
CA THR A 39 -15.07 -11.97 -1.30
C THR A 39 -14.13 -11.74 -0.11
N HIS A 40 -14.60 -11.08 0.95
CA HIS A 40 -13.83 -10.93 2.21
C HIS A 40 -13.19 -12.24 2.69
N ALA A 41 -13.94 -13.35 2.66
CA ALA A 41 -13.42 -14.64 3.09
C ALA A 41 -12.34 -15.19 2.14
N GLU A 42 -12.50 -15.02 0.83
CA GLU A 42 -11.47 -15.44 -0.15
C GLU A 42 -10.20 -14.60 -0.02
N ARG A 43 -10.33 -13.28 0.16
CA ARG A 43 -9.20 -12.36 0.39
C ARG A 43 -8.47 -12.72 1.69
N GLY A 44 -9.23 -12.96 2.77
CA GLY A 44 -8.69 -13.39 4.06
C GLY A 44 -7.95 -14.72 3.96
N TYR A 45 -8.55 -15.73 3.34
CA TYR A 45 -7.93 -17.03 3.11
C TYR A 45 -6.61 -16.91 2.34
N ALA A 46 -6.60 -16.16 1.23
CA ALA A 46 -5.40 -15.94 0.44
C ALA A 46 -4.29 -15.21 1.21
N HIS A 47 -4.64 -14.20 2.01
CA HIS A 47 -3.71 -13.51 2.90
C HIS A 47 -3.06 -14.51 3.87
N GLY A 48 -3.85 -15.31 4.57
CA GLY A 48 -3.33 -16.30 5.51
C GLY A 48 -2.49 -17.39 4.85
N TYR A 49 -2.91 -17.86 3.67
CA TYR A 49 -2.22 -18.90 2.94
C TYR A 49 -0.86 -18.46 2.40
N LEU A 50 -0.76 -17.21 1.91
CA LEU A 50 0.43 -16.74 1.20
C LEU A 50 1.48 -16.09 2.11
N VAL A 51 1.07 -15.45 3.22
CA VAL A 51 1.99 -14.77 4.15
C VAL A 51 1.86 -15.25 5.60
N GLY A 52 1.23 -16.41 5.82
CA GLY A 52 0.96 -16.94 7.16
C GLY A 52 2.17 -17.04 8.08
N GLN A 53 3.36 -17.35 7.55
CA GLN A 53 4.58 -17.36 8.35
C GLN A 53 4.90 -15.96 8.93
N GLY A 54 4.75 -14.91 8.12
CA GLY A 54 4.98 -13.53 8.58
C GLY A 54 3.96 -13.07 9.62
N ILE A 55 2.72 -13.53 9.50
CA ILE A 55 1.66 -13.31 10.51
C ILE A 55 2.07 -13.95 11.84
N LYS A 56 2.52 -15.21 11.79
CA LYS A 56 3.01 -15.94 12.96
C LYS A 56 4.23 -15.26 13.59
N ASP A 57 5.16 -14.79 12.77
CA ASP A 57 6.38 -14.11 13.22
C ASP A 57 6.07 -12.80 13.95
N ILE A 58 5.14 -11.99 13.43
CA ILE A 58 4.68 -10.76 14.11
C ILE A 58 3.98 -11.13 15.43
N PHE A 59 3.07 -12.10 15.41
CA PHE A 59 2.32 -12.46 16.60
C PHE A 59 3.23 -12.97 17.72
N ASP A 60 4.08 -13.96 17.42
CA ASP A 60 4.96 -14.57 18.40
C ASP A 60 6.01 -13.59 18.91
N ASN A 61 6.74 -12.95 17.99
CA ASN A 61 7.95 -12.21 18.33
C ASN A 61 7.66 -10.76 18.72
N TYR A 62 6.71 -10.10 18.06
CA TYR A 62 6.40 -8.71 18.35
C TYR A 62 5.29 -8.60 19.40
N ILE A 63 4.12 -9.22 19.19
CA ILE A 63 2.98 -9.01 20.09
C ILE A 63 3.18 -9.74 21.42
N VAL A 64 3.45 -11.04 21.39
CA VAL A 64 3.56 -11.84 22.61
C VAL A 64 4.91 -11.62 23.30
N ASN A 65 6.03 -11.80 22.59
CA ASN A 65 7.36 -11.70 23.19
C ASN A 65 7.77 -10.27 23.54
N TYR A 66 7.59 -9.31 22.63
CA TYR A 66 8.05 -7.94 22.85
C TYR A 66 7.03 -7.09 23.60
N LEU A 67 5.81 -6.91 23.07
CA LEU A 67 4.80 -6.05 23.68
C LEU A 67 4.27 -6.61 25.01
N CYS A 68 3.95 -7.91 25.04
CA CYS A 68 3.49 -8.59 26.26
C CYS A 68 4.64 -9.16 27.10
N GLN A 69 5.91 -8.88 26.76
CA GLN A 69 7.10 -9.31 27.49
C GLN A 69 7.16 -10.82 27.75
N GLY A 70 6.65 -11.62 26.81
CA GLY A 70 6.58 -13.08 26.94
C GLY A 70 5.64 -13.58 28.04
N SER A 71 4.70 -12.73 28.50
CA SER A 71 3.77 -13.06 29.57
C SER A 71 2.40 -13.45 29.03
N SER A 72 2.03 -14.71 29.28
CA SER A 72 0.69 -15.25 29.00
C SER A 72 -0.42 -14.41 29.63
N LEU A 73 -0.23 -14.00 30.90
CA LEU A 73 -1.18 -13.17 31.64
C LEU A 73 -1.31 -11.77 31.03
N ALA A 74 -0.21 -11.15 30.61
CA ALA A 74 -0.25 -9.84 29.98
C ALA A 74 -1.02 -9.89 28.66
N TYR A 75 -0.75 -10.90 27.83
CA TYR A 75 -1.48 -11.10 26.59
C TYR A 75 -2.97 -11.40 26.83
N GLN A 76 -3.28 -12.24 27.83
CA GLN A 76 -4.67 -12.55 28.18
C GLN A 76 -5.43 -11.30 28.64
N ASN A 77 -4.80 -10.41 29.41
CA ASN A 77 -5.41 -9.15 29.81
C ASN A 77 -5.67 -8.24 28.62
N LEU A 78 -4.72 -8.14 27.68
CA LEU A 78 -4.89 -7.40 26.42
C LEU A 78 -6.07 -7.94 25.61
N ARG A 79 -6.11 -9.27 25.39
CA ARG A 79 -7.19 -9.92 24.65
C ARG A 79 -8.55 -9.76 25.34
N ASN A 80 -8.62 -9.91 26.65
CA ASN A 80 -9.87 -9.71 27.40
C ASN A 80 -10.35 -8.26 27.31
N PHE A 81 -9.44 -7.29 27.35
CA PHE A 81 -9.79 -5.88 27.13
C PHE A 81 -10.36 -5.65 25.73
N PHE A 82 -9.70 -6.19 24.70
CA PHE A 82 -10.19 -6.12 23.33
C PHE A 82 -11.60 -6.70 23.20
N LEU A 83 -11.82 -7.92 23.69
CA LEU A 83 -13.12 -8.60 23.62
C LEU A 83 -14.23 -7.91 24.44
N ALA A 84 -13.88 -7.23 25.53
CA ALA A 84 -14.86 -6.54 26.37
C ALA A 84 -15.30 -5.19 25.81
N TYR A 85 -14.41 -4.47 25.11
CA TYR A 85 -14.62 -3.08 24.75
C TYR A 85 -14.65 -2.81 23.25
N TYR A 86 -14.21 -3.73 22.38
CA TYR A 86 -14.19 -3.51 20.94
C TYR A 86 -15.24 -4.37 20.22
N SER A 87 -15.94 -3.73 19.29
CA SER A 87 -16.86 -4.34 18.34
C SER A 87 -16.19 -4.46 16.97
N ILE A 88 -16.31 -5.65 16.37
CA ILE A 88 -15.79 -5.94 15.03
C ILE A 88 -16.95 -6.32 14.14
N GLU A 89 -17.03 -5.69 12.97
CA GLU A 89 -18.06 -5.97 11.99
C GLU A 89 -17.95 -7.42 11.48
N PRO A 90 -19.08 -8.11 11.23
CA PRO A 90 -19.05 -9.51 10.83
C PRO A 90 -18.16 -9.83 9.62
N LYS A 91 -18.06 -8.90 8.65
CA LYS A 91 -17.21 -9.06 7.47
C LYS A 91 -15.74 -9.24 7.81
N TYR A 92 -15.21 -8.44 8.74
CA TYR A 92 -13.82 -8.52 9.19
C TYR A 92 -13.54 -9.76 10.05
N ARG A 93 -14.53 -10.21 10.84
CA ARG A 93 -14.43 -11.47 11.58
C ARG A 93 -14.36 -12.66 10.62
N SER A 94 -15.22 -12.68 9.61
CA SER A 94 -15.22 -13.71 8.57
C SER A 94 -13.90 -13.75 7.79
N GLU A 95 -13.36 -12.58 7.44
CA GLU A 95 -12.04 -12.43 6.79
C GLU A 95 -10.91 -12.97 7.69
N ALA A 96 -10.89 -12.63 8.97
CA ALA A 96 -9.88 -13.11 9.93
C ALA A 96 -9.97 -14.62 10.18
N GLU A 97 -11.18 -15.18 10.27
CA GLU A 97 -11.40 -16.62 10.37
C GLU A 97 -10.89 -17.35 9.11
N ALA A 98 -11.15 -16.78 7.93
CA ALA A 98 -10.65 -17.33 6.68
C ALA A 98 -9.14 -17.26 6.59
N LEU A 99 -8.52 -16.19 7.08
CA LEU A 99 -7.08 -16.04 7.20
C LEU A 99 -6.47 -17.15 8.07
N ILE A 100 -7.03 -17.42 9.26
CA ILE A 100 -6.55 -18.53 10.10
C ILE A 100 -6.69 -19.89 9.40
N ARG A 101 -7.78 -20.10 8.62
CA ARG A 101 -7.92 -21.30 7.79
C ARG A 101 -6.82 -21.37 6.71
N GLY A 102 -6.56 -20.28 6.00
CA GLY A 102 -5.50 -20.20 5.00
C GLY A 102 -4.12 -20.51 5.57
N MET A 103 -3.80 -19.98 6.75
CA MET A 103 -2.55 -20.31 7.47
C MET A 103 -2.45 -21.81 7.75
N ARG A 104 -3.51 -22.41 8.30
CA ARG A 104 -3.56 -23.85 8.61
C ARG A 104 -3.40 -24.71 7.36
N ASP A 105 -4.10 -24.36 6.28
CA ASP A 105 -4.10 -25.12 5.03
C ASP A 105 -2.77 -24.99 4.27
N ASN A 106 -1.98 -23.93 4.53
CA ASN A 106 -0.59 -23.80 4.09
C ASN A 106 0.41 -24.52 5.01
N GLY A 107 -0.05 -25.18 6.07
CA GLY A 107 0.80 -25.92 7.00
C GLY A 107 1.50 -25.08 8.06
N ILE A 108 1.08 -23.83 8.27
CA ILE A 108 1.60 -22.99 9.35
C ILE A 108 1.09 -23.50 10.69
N SER A 109 2.01 -23.79 11.62
CA SER A 109 1.64 -24.14 12.99
C SER A 109 1.01 -22.94 13.68
N LEU A 110 -0.22 -23.09 14.19
CA LEU A 110 -0.93 -22.03 14.90
C LEU A 110 -0.56 -21.98 16.39
N SER A 111 0.04 -23.03 16.94
CA SER A 111 0.37 -23.13 18.37
C SER A 111 1.36 -22.03 18.79
N ASN A 112 1.04 -21.35 19.89
CA ASN A 112 1.98 -20.46 20.60
C ASN A 112 2.18 -20.97 22.04
N GLN A 113 3.43 -21.25 22.40
CA GLN A 113 3.79 -21.87 23.67
C GLN A 113 3.56 -20.96 24.88
N ILE A 114 3.66 -19.64 24.71
CA ILE A 114 3.54 -18.68 25.80
C ILE A 114 2.07 -18.52 26.20
N ILE A 115 1.18 -18.37 25.23
CA ILE A 115 -0.26 -18.26 25.50
C ILE A 115 -0.91 -19.62 25.74
N GLY A 116 -0.21 -20.73 25.43
CA GLY A 116 -0.65 -22.10 25.70
C GLY A 116 -1.82 -22.58 24.83
N ARG A 117 -2.02 -21.97 23.66
CA ARG A 117 -3.07 -22.33 22.70
C ARG A 117 -2.67 -21.96 21.27
N ASP A 118 -3.47 -22.43 20.32
CA ASP A 118 -3.41 -21.97 18.93
C ASP A 118 -3.87 -20.51 18.83
N ILE A 119 -3.25 -19.76 17.92
CA ILE A 119 -3.73 -18.45 17.49
C ILE A 119 -5.05 -18.60 16.72
N ASP A 120 -5.96 -17.66 16.91
CA ASP A 120 -7.27 -17.63 16.28
C ASP A 120 -7.60 -16.25 15.66
N ALA A 121 -8.82 -16.10 15.15
CA ALA A 121 -9.24 -14.90 14.43
C ALA A 121 -9.16 -13.63 15.30
N GLU A 122 -9.40 -13.73 16.61
CA GLU A 122 -9.35 -12.58 17.51
C GLU A 122 -7.92 -12.07 17.68
N ASP A 123 -6.95 -12.98 17.67
CA ASP A 123 -5.54 -12.63 17.78
C ASP A 123 -5.08 -11.81 16.55
N VAL A 124 -5.60 -12.13 15.36
CA VAL A 124 -5.35 -11.40 14.11
C VAL A 124 -6.07 -10.05 14.11
N LEU A 125 -7.31 -9.99 14.60
CA LEU A 125 -8.05 -8.73 14.73
C LEU A 125 -7.36 -7.78 15.71
N ILE A 126 -6.77 -8.30 16.79
CA ILE A 126 -5.94 -7.52 17.73
C ILE A 126 -4.75 -6.87 17.03
N CYS A 127 -4.09 -7.54 16.07
CA CYS A 127 -2.99 -6.95 15.29
C CYS A 127 -3.42 -5.63 14.62
N SER A 128 -4.62 -5.61 14.03
CA SER A 128 -5.18 -4.44 13.34
C SER A 128 -5.72 -3.38 14.31
N ALA A 129 -5.89 -3.72 15.59
CA ALA A 129 -6.32 -2.79 16.64
C ALA A 129 -5.15 -2.27 17.50
N LEU A 130 -3.90 -2.62 17.18
CA LEU A 130 -2.73 -2.21 17.97
C LEU A 130 -2.61 -0.69 18.18
N PRO A 131 -2.86 0.19 17.18
CA PRO A 131 -2.79 1.65 17.40
C PRO A 131 -3.83 2.17 18.40
N ASP A 132 -4.99 1.51 18.49
CA ASP A 132 -6.02 1.81 19.48
C ASP A 132 -5.59 1.30 20.86
N LEU A 133 -5.18 0.03 20.90
CA LEU A 133 -4.79 -0.67 22.13
C LEU A 133 -3.53 -0.09 22.78
N SER A 134 -2.63 0.54 22.01
CA SER A 134 -1.46 1.22 22.55
C SER A 134 -1.80 2.43 23.44
N GLN A 135 -3.01 2.97 23.29
CA GLN A 135 -3.49 4.12 24.08
C GLN A 135 -4.44 3.70 25.21
N THR A 136 -5.09 2.54 25.10
CA THR A 136 -6.11 2.11 26.06
C THR A 136 -5.71 0.94 26.96
N SER A 137 -4.74 0.12 26.55
CA SER A 137 -4.32 -1.05 27.30
C SER A 137 -3.08 -0.77 28.14
N LYS A 138 -3.17 -1.06 29.44
CA LYS A 138 -2.02 -0.97 30.35
C LYS A 138 -0.88 -1.87 29.88
N GLY A 139 0.32 -1.32 29.82
CA GLY A 139 1.54 -2.01 29.40
C GLY A 139 1.91 -1.82 27.93
N LEU A 140 0.98 -1.39 27.07
CA LEU A 140 1.26 -1.05 25.68
C LEU A 140 1.63 0.42 25.46
N GLU A 141 1.64 1.24 26.52
CA GLU A 141 1.98 2.67 26.41
C GLU A 141 3.45 2.91 25.96
N LYS A 142 4.26 1.85 25.94
CA LYS A 142 5.66 1.86 25.50
C LYS A 142 5.83 1.84 23.99
N MET A 143 4.79 1.51 23.23
CA MET A 143 4.84 1.50 21.76
C MET A 143 5.19 2.90 21.25
N LYS A 144 6.24 3.01 20.44
CA LYS A 144 6.74 4.30 19.94
C LYS A 144 6.09 4.68 18.61
N LEU A 145 4.78 4.87 18.63
CA LEU A 145 4.02 5.28 17.44
C LEU A 145 4.24 6.78 17.18
N GLY A 146 4.90 7.08 16.05
CA GLY A 146 5.16 8.44 15.57
C GLY A 146 4.84 8.53 14.09
N CYS A 147 4.23 9.60 13.62
CA CYS A 147 3.95 9.78 12.20
C CYS A 147 4.01 11.26 11.84
N SER A 148 4.39 11.53 10.60
CA SER A 148 4.36 12.87 10.01
C SER A 148 3.88 12.74 8.57
N SER A 149 3.00 13.62 8.12
CA SER A 149 2.57 13.66 6.71
C SER A 149 2.30 15.07 6.24
N ILE A 150 2.68 15.35 5.00
CA ILE A 150 2.42 16.60 4.30
C ILE A 150 1.72 16.29 2.97
N SER A 151 0.64 17.00 2.69
CA SER A 151 0.03 17.03 1.35
C SER A 151 0.12 18.45 0.78
N SER A 152 0.25 18.54 -0.54
CA SER A 152 0.50 19.77 -1.27
C SER A 152 -0.16 19.72 -2.63
N TRP A 153 -0.71 20.83 -3.10
CA TRP A 153 -1.39 20.90 -4.40
C TRP A 153 -1.46 22.32 -4.98
N GLY A 154 -2.08 22.46 -6.16
CA GLY A 154 -2.42 23.75 -6.76
C GLY A 154 -1.21 24.63 -7.03
N THR A 155 -1.26 25.87 -6.54
CA THR A 155 -0.18 26.86 -6.59
C THR A 155 1.07 26.39 -5.85
N SER A 156 0.94 25.58 -4.79
CA SER A 156 2.10 25.03 -4.09
C SER A 156 2.85 24.02 -4.95
N THR A 157 2.18 23.28 -5.85
CA THR A 157 2.84 22.28 -6.72
C THR A 157 3.01 22.77 -8.17
N LEU A 158 2.57 23.99 -8.48
CA LEU A 158 2.58 24.57 -9.84
C LEU A 158 3.99 24.69 -10.45
N GLN A 159 5.02 24.92 -9.63
CA GLN A 159 6.38 25.14 -10.13
C GLN A 159 7.07 23.84 -10.58
N ASP A 160 6.61 22.68 -10.12
CA ASP A 160 7.15 21.39 -10.53
C ASP A 160 6.25 20.75 -11.59
N THR A 161 6.73 20.73 -12.83
CA THR A 161 5.96 20.21 -13.98
C THR A 161 5.60 18.73 -13.84
N SER A 162 6.31 17.95 -13.00
CA SER A 162 5.97 16.54 -12.76
C SER A 162 4.69 16.37 -11.93
N LEU A 163 4.31 17.40 -11.17
CA LEU A 163 3.10 17.41 -10.34
C LEU A 163 1.91 18.02 -11.06
N ALA A 164 2.12 18.87 -12.08
CA ALA A 164 1.05 19.48 -12.88
C ALA A 164 -0.09 20.11 -12.03
N SER A 165 0.27 20.78 -10.93
CA SER A 165 -0.67 21.33 -9.92
C SER A 165 -1.56 20.30 -9.21
N GLN A 166 -1.36 19.01 -9.46
CA GLN A 166 -2.03 17.92 -8.76
C GLN A 166 -1.46 17.71 -7.37
N LEU A 167 -2.19 16.90 -6.62
CA LEU A 167 -1.86 16.47 -5.28
C LEU A 167 -0.58 15.63 -5.24
N ILE A 168 0.25 15.93 -4.25
CA ILE A 168 1.26 15.01 -3.73
C ILE A 168 1.07 14.87 -2.22
N ILE A 169 1.21 13.65 -1.70
CA ILE A 169 1.34 13.40 -0.25
C ILE A 169 2.61 12.62 0.04
N THR A 170 3.36 13.06 1.04
CA THR A 170 4.46 12.29 1.63
C THR A 170 4.17 12.01 3.10
N ARG A 171 4.51 10.82 3.55
CA ARG A 171 4.31 10.34 4.92
C ARG A 171 5.53 9.57 5.40
N LEU A 172 5.95 9.88 6.62
CA LEU A 172 6.88 9.07 7.40
C LEU A 172 6.09 8.43 8.55
N MET A 173 6.14 7.09 8.62
CA MET A 173 5.57 6.30 9.70
C MET A 173 6.68 5.72 10.58
N ASP A 174 6.76 6.21 11.79
CA ASP A 174 7.65 5.76 12.85
C ASP A 174 6.92 4.77 13.76
N TRP A 175 7.62 3.69 14.08
CA TRP A 175 7.13 2.66 14.99
C TRP A 175 8.35 2.00 15.65
N ASP A 176 8.17 0.84 16.26
CA ASP A 176 9.19 0.16 17.03
C ASP A 176 10.19 -0.45 16.04
N ASN A 177 11.48 -0.22 16.29
CA ASN A 177 12.53 -0.95 15.59
C ASN A 177 12.57 -2.40 16.09
N HIS A 178 11.77 -3.26 15.48
CA HIS A 178 11.69 -4.68 15.82
C HIS A 178 11.87 -5.55 14.58
N PHE A 179 12.69 -6.60 14.67
CA PHE A 179 13.03 -7.44 13.53
C PHE A 179 11.80 -8.07 12.87
N ALA A 180 10.83 -8.52 13.66
CA ALA A 180 9.60 -9.11 13.13
C ALA A 180 8.76 -8.11 12.33
N LEU A 181 8.78 -6.81 12.68
CA LEU A 181 8.14 -5.78 11.86
C LEU A 181 8.97 -5.48 10.60
N CYS A 182 10.30 -5.38 10.74
CA CYS A 182 11.21 -5.07 9.64
C CYS A 182 11.26 -6.16 8.55
N GLN A 183 11.01 -7.42 8.92
CA GLN A 183 11.00 -8.56 7.99
C GLN A 183 9.64 -8.81 7.33
N ASN A 184 8.57 -8.22 7.87
CA ASN A 184 7.19 -8.49 7.45
C ASN A 184 6.46 -7.23 7.00
N HIS A 185 7.18 -6.30 6.38
CA HIS A 185 6.57 -5.19 5.66
C HIS A 185 5.78 -5.70 4.46
N LEU A 186 4.56 -5.20 4.25
CA LEU A 186 3.69 -5.70 3.20
C LEU A 186 2.90 -4.58 2.54
N LEU A 187 2.96 -4.52 1.20
CA LEU A 187 1.97 -3.80 0.40
C LEU A 187 0.88 -4.80 0.02
N ILE A 188 -0.35 -4.54 0.45
CA ILE A 188 -1.50 -5.41 0.17
C ILE A 188 -2.39 -4.70 -0.83
N VAL A 189 -2.60 -5.31 -2.00
CA VAL A 189 -3.59 -4.88 -2.99
C VAL A 189 -4.85 -5.72 -2.79
N HIS A 190 -5.96 -5.06 -2.49
CA HIS A 190 -7.26 -5.66 -2.34
C HIS A 190 -8.09 -5.41 -3.61
N ILE A 191 -8.64 -6.48 -4.18
CA ILE A 191 -9.57 -6.45 -5.32
C ILE A 191 -10.89 -7.09 -4.88
N PRO A 192 -11.81 -6.31 -4.27
CA PRO A 192 -13.07 -6.83 -3.77
C PRO A 192 -13.97 -7.39 -4.88
N ALA A 193 -14.80 -8.38 -4.52
CA ALA A 193 -15.88 -8.88 -5.39
C ALA A 193 -17.25 -8.27 -5.02
N GLU A 194 -17.34 -7.68 -3.83
CA GLU A 194 -18.49 -6.95 -3.34
C GLU A 194 -18.80 -5.75 -4.25
N GLU A 195 -20.05 -5.61 -4.70
CA GLU A 195 -20.45 -4.60 -5.71
C GLU A 195 -20.32 -3.16 -5.20
N ASP A 196 -20.51 -2.97 -3.89
CA ASP A 196 -20.40 -1.71 -3.17
C ASP A 196 -18.98 -1.39 -2.70
N GLU A 197 -18.00 -2.26 -3.00
CA GLU A 197 -16.60 -2.06 -2.66
C GLU A 197 -15.74 -1.75 -3.92
N GLN A 198 -14.60 -1.09 -3.71
CA GLN A 198 -13.63 -0.69 -4.72
C GLN A 198 -12.23 -1.20 -4.39
N ARG A 199 -11.36 -1.27 -5.40
CA ARG A 199 -9.98 -1.70 -5.22
C ARG A 199 -9.21 -0.70 -4.37
N TRP A 200 -8.35 -1.21 -3.50
CA TRP A 200 -7.53 -0.37 -2.64
C TRP A 200 -6.24 -1.05 -2.23
N ILE A 201 -5.27 -0.25 -1.79
CA ILE A 201 -4.01 -0.73 -1.24
C ILE A 201 -3.90 -0.40 0.25
N SER A 202 -3.20 -1.28 0.98
CA SER A 202 -2.77 -1.06 2.36
C SER A 202 -1.26 -1.22 2.45
N LEU A 203 -0.56 -0.20 2.92
CA LEU A 203 0.87 -0.24 3.24
C LEU A 203 1.00 -0.52 4.73
N ALA A 204 1.24 -1.79 5.07
CA ALA A 204 1.14 -2.30 6.43
C ALA A 204 2.14 -3.46 6.67
N PHE A 205 1.69 -4.48 7.41
CA PHE A 205 2.45 -5.66 7.77
C PHE A 205 1.59 -6.90 7.58
N SER A 206 2.23 -8.07 7.48
CA SER A 206 1.52 -9.37 7.41
C SER A 206 0.50 -9.50 8.56
N GLY A 207 -0.75 -9.82 8.21
CA GLY A 207 -1.85 -10.02 9.17
C GLY A 207 -2.63 -8.75 9.53
N PHE A 208 -2.27 -7.59 8.99
CA PHE A 208 -3.09 -6.40 9.08
C PHE A 208 -4.25 -6.47 8.08
N LEU A 209 -5.47 -6.27 8.59
CA LEU A 209 -6.71 -6.28 7.81
C LEU A 209 -7.35 -4.89 7.70
N GLY A 210 -6.90 -3.92 8.50
CA GLY A 210 -7.37 -2.54 8.43
C GLY A 210 -6.50 -1.64 7.55
N SER A 211 -6.90 -0.37 7.40
CA SER A 211 -6.17 0.65 6.64
C SER A 211 -5.32 1.53 7.55
N LEU A 212 -4.02 1.25 7.60
CA LEU A 212 -3.03 2.07 8.33
C LEU A 212 -2.56 3.27 7.50
N SER A 213 -2.18 2.97 6.26
CA SER A 213 -1.84 3.93 5.21
C SER A 213 -2.38 3.33 3.91
N GLY A 214 -3.48 3.88 3.40
CA GLY A 214 -4.18 3.29 2.27
C GLY A 214 -4.67 4.31 1.25
N ILE A 215 -4.79 3.85 0.01
CA ILE A 215 -5.29 4.61 -1.14
C ILE A 215 -6.18 3.67 -1.96
N ASN A 216 -7.32 4.13 -2.45
CA ASN A 216 -8.17 3.38 -3.38
C ASN A 216 -7.94 3.75 -4.84
N GLU A 217 -8.57 2.99 -5.75
CA GLU A 217 -8.46 3.20 -7.20
C GLU A 217 -8.94 4.59 -7.66
N SER A 218 -9.83 5.21 -6.88
CA SER A 218 -10.34 6.57 -7.11
C SER A 218 -9.38 7.69 -6.67
N GLY A 219 -8.21 7.35 -6.10
CA GLY A 219 -7.23 8.33 -5.61
C GLY A 219 -7.56 8.92 -4.25
N ILE A 220 -8.52 8.34 -3.53
CA ILE A 220 -8.86 8.73 -2.15
C ILE A 220 -7.96 7.94 -1.22
N GLY A 221 -7.36 8.60 -0.23
CA GLY A 221 -6.47 7.95 0.71
C GLY A 221 -6.65 8.44 2.14
N ALA A 222 -6.28 7.58 3.09
CA ALA A 222 -6.24 7.90 4.52
C ALA A 222 -4.92 7.42 5.13
N PHE A 223 -4.32 8.30 5.92
CA PHE A 223 -3.02 8.08 6.54
C PHE A 223 -3.10 8.41 8.04
N MET A 224 -3.10 7.37 8.87
CA MET A 224 -3.44 7.49 10.29
C MET A 224 -2.23 7.85 11.16
N ASN A 225 -2.33 8.92 11.95
CA ASN A 225 -1.37 9.22 13.02
C ASN A 225 -2.05 8.97 14.37
N VAL A 226 -1.35 8.33 15.30
CA VAL A 226 -1.78 8.28 16.70
C VAL A 226 -1.72 9.68 17.32
N GLY A 227 -2.79 10.12 17.98
CA GLY A 227 -2.82 11.41 18.66
C GLY A 227 -2.12 11.38 20.03
N ASN A 228 -1.68 12.55 20.51
CA ASN A 228 -0.93 12.71 21.75
C ASN A 228 -1.81 12.71 23.03
N LYS A 229 -3.05 12.21 22.96
CA LYS A 229 -3.99 12.19 24.09
C LYS A 229 -4.46 10.78 24.36
N THR A 230 -4.28 10.32 25.59
CA THR A 230 -4.62 8.95 26.02
C THR A 230 -5.90 8.89 26.84
N GLU A 231 -6.61 10.00 27.01
CA GLU A 231 -7.87 10.07 27.73
C GLU A 231 -9.00 9.45 26.88
N PHE A 232 -9.79 8.56 27.51
CA PHE A 232 -10.91 7.87 26.87
C PHE A 232 -12.06 7.60 27.84
N ILE A 233 -13.27 7.43 27.29
CA ILE A 233 -14.49 7.06 28.04
C ILE A 233 -15.08 5.75 27.51
N THR A 234 -15.53 4.87 28.40
CA THR A 234 -15.99 3.50 28.08
C THR A 234 -17.51 3.35 28.07
N ASP A 235 -18.24 4.43 27.77
CA ASP A 235 -19.72 4.44 27.83
C ASP A 235 -20.39 3.64 26.70
N SER A 236 -19.62 3.26 25.67
CA SER A 236 -20.06 2.39 24.58
C SER A 236 -18.89 1.62 23.98
N LEU A 237 -19.19 0.59 23.18
CA LEU A 237 -18.18 -0.20 22.48
C LEU A 237 -17.41 0.66 21.47
N PHE A 238 -16.12 0.38 21.36
CA PHE A 238 -15.20 0.97 20.41
C PHE A 238 -15.14 0.17 19.12
N TYR A 239 -14.85 0.83 18.02
CA TYR A 239 -14.56 0.23 16.73
C TYR A 239 -13.11 0.60 16.41
N PRO A 240 -12.20 -0.38 16.15
CA PRO A 240 -10.81 -0.07 15.92
C PRO A 240 -10.64 0.87 14.72
N ILE A 241 -9.81 1.90 14.87
CA ILE A 241 -9.72 2.98 13.89
C ILE A 241 -9.29 2.49 12.51
N LEU A 242 -8.43 1.47 12.41
CA LEU A 242 -7.96 0.98 11.11
C LEU A 242 -9.09 0.29 10.30
N PHE A 243 -10.04 -0.39 10.96
CA PHE A 243 -11.21 -0.95 10.27
C PHE A 243 -12.20 0.14 9.87
N THR A 244 -12.36 1.16 10.71
CA THR A 244 -13.15 2.35 10.38
C THR A 244 -12.60 3.06 9.13
N LEU A 245 -11.27 3.24 9.04
CA LEU A 245 -10.63 3.82 7.86
C LEU A 245 -10.73 2.92 6.63
N ARG A 246 -10.67 1.60 6.81
CA ARG A 246 -10.90 0.66 5.72
C ARG A 246 -12.31 0.83 5.14
N ASN A 247 -13.35 0.97 5.96
CA ASN A 247 -14.70 1.22 5.45
C ASN A 247 -14.76 2.45 4.56
N GLY A 248 -14.18 3.58 4.98
CA GLY A 248 -14.18 4.83 4.20
C GLY A 248 -13.31 4.80 2.94
N ILE A 249 -12.42 3.81 2.78
CA ILE A 249 -11.56 3.66 1.59
C ILE A 249 -12.09 2.57 0.65
N GLU A 250 -12.51 1.44 1.21
CA GLU A 250 -12.92 0.24 0.48
C GLU A 250 -14.34 0.33 -0.03
N MET A 251 -15.26 1.00 0.69
CA MET A 251 -16.61 1.22 0.16
C MET A 251 -16.56 2.29 -0.94
N ARG A 252 -17.38 2.13 -1.98
CA ARG A 252 -17.47 3.07 -3.11
C ARG A 252 -18.05 4.42 -2.69
N ASP A 253 -19.08 4.36 -1.85
CA ASP A 253 -19.85 5.48 -1.35
C ASP A 253 -20.35 5.05 0.04
N TYR A 254 -19.62 5.42 1.08
CA TYR A 254 -19.88 5.02 2.46
C TYR A 254 -21.08 5.77 3.03
N ASN A 255 -21.21 7.05 2.71
CA ASN A 255 -22.24 7.92 3.29
C ASN A 255 -23.54 7.97 2.45
N LEU A 256 -23.56 7.30 1.29
CA LEU A 256 -24.67 7.20 0.36
C LEU A 256 -25.07 8.54 -0.27
N ASP A 257 -24.10 9.44 -0.45
CA ASP A 257 -24.32 10.75 -1.08
C ASP A 257 -24.09 10.76 -2.60
N SER A 258 -23.80 9.59 -3.18
CA SER A 258 -23.47 9.36 -4.60
C SER A 258 -22.11 9.91 -5.04
N SER A 259 -21.24 10.27 -4.10
CA SER A 259 -19.86 10.70 -4.34
C SER A 259 -18.88 9.68 -3.75
N SER A 260 -17.66 9.66 -4.29
CA SER A 260 -16.54 8.95 -3.68
C SER A 260 -15.47 9.99 -3.37
N ASP A 261 -15.32 10.34 -2.09
CA ASP A 261 -14.40 11.40 -1.66
C ASP A 261 -13.95 11.30 -0.20
N THR A 262 -13.40 12.39 0.35
CA THR A 262 -12.91 12.43 1.74
C THR A 262 -14.03 12.46 2.79
N ASP A 263 -15.26 12.78 2.42
CA ASP A 263 -16.41 12.78 3.31
C ASP A 263 -16.87 11.34 3.65
N ASP A 264 -16.62 10.35 2.77
CA ASP A 264 -16.78 8.92 3.08
C ASP A 264 -15.95 8.51 4.30
N ILE A 265 -14.67 8.91 4.32
CA ILE A 265 -13.75 8.64 5.43
C ILE A 265 -14.19 9.39 6.69
N LEU A 266 -14.59 10.65 6.53
CA LEU A 266 -15.07 11.47 7.64
C LEU A 266 -16.30 10.87 8.31
N ASP A 267 -17.28 10.44 7.52
CA ASP A 267 -18.52 9.88 8.03
C ASP A 267 -18.31 8.48 8.63
N ALA A 268 -17.41 7.67 8.07
CA ALA A 268 -16.97 6.43 8.72
C ALA A 268 -16.41 6.71 10.13
N VAL A 269 -15.57 7.74 10.27
CA VAL A 269 -15.00 8.14 11.57
C VAL A 269 -16.05 8.74 12.52
N ARG A 270 -17.05 9.49 12.03
CA ARG A 270 -18.10 10.10 12.85
C ARG A 270 -19.11 9.10 13.38
N GLN A 271 -19.48 8.12 12.57
CA GLN A 271 -20.54 7.16 12.88
C GLN A 271 -20.09 6.07 13.85
N ARG A 272 -18.78 5.87 14.02
CA ARG A 272 -18.20 4.84 14.88
C ARG A 272 -17.52 5.45 16.11
N ASN A 273 -17.88 4.97 17.29
CA ASN A 273 -17.13 5.31 18.50
C ASN A 273 -15.75 4.64 18.46
N ARG A 274 -14.71 5.35 18.89
CA ARG A 274 -13.29 4.94 18.80
C ARG A 274 -12.62 5.20 20.12
N SER A 275 -11.72 4.32 20.52
CA SER A 275 -11.10 4.39 21.85
C SER A 275 -9.97 5.41 21.92
N ALA A 276 -9.24 5.54 20.82
CA ALA A 276 -7.95 6.21 20.72
C ALA A 276 -8.07 7.64 20.16
N ALA A 277 -7.11 8.48 20.55
CA ALA A 277 -6.86 9.70 19.82
C ALA A 277 -6.23 9.37 18.46
N ALA A 278 -6.80 9.91 17.40
CA ALA A 278 -6.28 9.75 16.04
C ALA A 278 -6.33 11.07 15.27
N ILE A 279 -5.32 11.26 14.43
CA ILE A 279 -5.18 12.37 13.50
C ILE A 279 -5.00 11.75 12.12
N ILE A 280 -6.04 11.78 11.29
CA ILE A 280 -6.05 11.10 9.99
C ILE A 280 -5.85 12.13 8.89
N HIS A 281 -4.79 12.00 8.11
CA HIS A 281 -4.54 12.83 6.94
C HIS A 281 -5.19 12.16 5.73
N THR A 282 -6.23 12.79 5.20
CA THR A 282 -6.98 12.30 4.03
C THR A 282 -6.58 13.06 2.79
N VAL A 283 -6.67 12.39 1.65
CA VAL A 283 -6.38 12.95 0.33
C VAL A 283 -7.40 12.45 -0.68
N VAL A 284 -7.54 13.19 -1.78
CA VAL A 284 -8.44 12.89 -2.89
C VAL A 284 -7.86 13.43 -4.19
N ASN A 285 -8.25 12.85 -5.33
CA ASN A 285 -7.99 13.42 -6.63
C ASN A 285 -8.76 14.74 -6.79
N LEU A 286 -8.03 15.83 -7.05
CA LEU A 286 -8.53 17.22 -7.06
C LEU A 286 -9.45 17.58 -8.25
N GLY A 287 -10.00 16.58 -8.94
CA GLY A 287 -11.03 16.73 -9.96
C GLY A 287 -12.47 16.69 -9.45
N ASN A 288 -12.69 16.23 -8.20
CA ASN A 288 -13.97 16.29 -7.51
C ASN A 288 -14.01 17.58 -6.66
N ASP A 289 -15.18 18.14 -6.34
CA ASP A 289 -15.36 19.38 -5.54
C ASP A 289 -14.86 19.27 -4.07
N SER A 290 -13.95 18.33 -3.78
CA SER A 290 -13.53 17.88 -2.47
C SER A 290 -12.03 18.13 -2.25
N ASP A 291 -11.70 18.70 -1.10
CA ASP A 291 -10.31 19.02 -0.71
C ASP A 291 -9.71 17.93 0.20
N PRO A 292 -8.37 17.76 0.18
CA PRO A 292 -7.65 17.08 1.26
C PRO A 292 -8.02 17.68 2.62
N MET A 293 -8.11 16.83 3.64
CA MET A 293 -8.41 17.28 5.00
C MET A 293 -7.68 16.45 6.05
N ILE A 294 -7.58 17.00 7.26
CA ILE A 294 -7.09 16.28 8.43
C ILE A 294 -8.23 16.13 9.42
N ILE A 295 -8.58 14.88 9.73
CA ILE A 295 -9.60 14.53 10.72
C ILE A 295 -8.91 14.33 12.07
N GLU A 296 -9.23 15.17 13.04
CA GLU A 296 -8.76 15.03 14.42
C GLU A 296 -9.90 14.47 15.27
N CYS A 297 -9.67 13.34 15.94
CA CYS A 297 -10.73 12.66 16.68
C CYS A 297 -10.26 11.99 17.99
N ASN A 298 -11.16 11.97 18.98
CA ASN A 298 -11.05 11.23 20.25
C ASN A 298 -12.47 11.04 20.86
N ASN A 299 -12.76 9.94 21.56
CA ASN A 299 -14.09 9.69 22.17
C ASN A 299 -14.55 10.68 23.22
N VAL A 300 -13.64 11.37 23.90
CA VAL A 300 -13.99 12.39 24.88
C VAL A 300 -14.39 13.70 24.20
N LYS A 301 -13.69 14.12 23.12
CA LYS A 301 -13.87 15.43 22.48
C LYS A 301 -14.66 15.42 21.17
N GLY A 302 -14.95 14.26 20.61
CA GLY A 302 -15.60 14.15 19.31
C GLY A 302 -14.62 14.35 18.14
N VAL A 303 -15.15 14.74 16.98
CA VAL A 303 -14.43 14.82 15.71
C VAL A 303 -14.41 16.27 15.24
N ILE A 304 -13.26 16.75 14.78
CA ILE A 304 -13.10 18.06 14.13
C ILE A 304 -12.26 17.92 12.86
N ILE A 305 -12.45 18.85 11.93
CA ILE A 305 -11.80 18.83 10.61
C ILE A 305 -10.88 20.03 10.48
N ARG A 306 -9.66 19.77 10.04
CA ARG A 306 -8.70 20.78 9.63
C ARG A 306 -8.55 20.73 8.11
N LYS A 307 -8.99 21.81 7.46
CA LYS A 307 -8.82 22.09 6.03
C LYS A 307 -7.84 23.24 5.86
N ARG A 308 -7.44 23.56 4.63
CA ARG A 308 -6.59 24.73 4.36
C ARG A 308 -7.16 26.01 4.98
N THR A 309 -8.47 26.22 4.85
CA THR A 309 -9.17 27.43 5.27
C THR A 309 -9.10 27.72 6.78
N ASN A 310 -8.85 26.69 7.61
CA ASN A 310 -8.72 26.84 9.07
C ASN A 310 -7.34 26.38 9.60
N ASN A 311 -6.34 26.26 8.72
CA ASN A 311 -4.97 25.84 9.04
C ASN A 311 -3.97 27.00 8.90
N THR A 312 -4.07 28.02 9.76
CA THR A 312 -3.36 29.30 9.60
C THR A 312 -1.84 29.25 9.76
N VAL A 313 -1.29 28.18 10.36
CA VAL A 313 0.16 28.04 10.60
C VAL A 313 0.90 27.57 9.35
N VAL A 314 0.24 26.74 8.53
CA VAL A 314 0.84 26.13 7.33
C VAL A 314 0.48 27.00 6.13
N GLN A 315 1.50 27.49 5.43
CA GLN A 315 1.30 28.43 4.32
C GLN A 315 0.95 27.70 3.01
N GLY A 316 0.19 28.38 2.16
CA GLY A 316 -0.17 27.91 0.81
C GLY A 316 -1.23 26.81 0.77
N GLU A 317 -1.24 26.07 -0.33
CA GLU A 317 -2.04 24.87 -0.55
C GLU A 317 -1.28 23.66 -0.03
N ASN A 318 -1.11 23.63 1.29
CA ASN A 318 -0.41 22.59 2.01
C ASN A 318 -1.17 22.22 3.29
N LEU A 319 -1.19 20.93 3.64
CA LEU A 319 -1.65 20.43 4.93
C LEU A 319 -0.56 19.59 5.58
N LEU A 320 -0.46 19.69 6.91
CA LEU A 320 0.56 19.00 7.70
C LEU A 320 -0.08 18.34 8.92
N ALA A 321 0.17 17.05 9.10
CA ALA A 321 -0.17 16.30 10.31
C ALA A 321 1.10 15.75 10.96
N THR A 322 1.16 15.79 12.29
CA THR A 322 2.07 14.97 13.11
C THR A 322 1.22 14.20 14.12
N ASN A 323 1.74 13.84 15.30
CA ASN A 323 0.96 13.20 16.37
C ASN A 323 0.31 14.19 17.35
N HIS A 324 0.39 15.50 17.09
CA HIS A 324 -0.16 16.51 18.00
C HIS A 324 -1.38 17.18 17.40
N PHE A 325 -2.46 17.25 18.18
CA PHE A 325 -3.67 17.98 17.81
C PHE A 325 -3.38 19.46 17.53
N ARG A 326 -4.19 20.03 16.64
CA ARG A 326 -4.12 21.45 16.26
C ARG A 326 -5.44 22.18 16.44
N LEU A 327 -6.57 21.46 16.36
CA LEU A 327 -7.89 22.04 16.56
C LEU A 327 -8.70 21.34 17.65
N LEU A 328 -8.62 20.01 17.76
CA LEU A 328 -9.49 19.27 18.70
C LEU A 328 -9.15 19.56 20.17
N TYR A 329 -7.87 19.75 20.44
CA TYR A 329 -7.33 20.13 21.73
C TYR A 329 -6.45 21.37 21.59
N THR A 330 -6.21 22.06 22.70
CA THR A 330 -5.23 23.14 22.77
C THR A 330 -3.89 22.66 22.19
N PRO A 331 -3.34 23.34 21.17
CA PRO A 331 -2.11 22.90 20.52
C PRO A 331 -0.95 22.80 21.50
N GLU A 332 -0.28 21.64 21.48
CA GLU A 332 0.98 21.43 22.20
C GLU A 332 2.18 21.64 21.29
N SER A 333 3.30 22.05 21.90
CA SER A 333 4.58 22.21 21.21
C SER A 333 5.00 20.91 20.53
N CYS A 334 5.43 21.00 19.28
CA CYS A 334 5.89 19.86 18.51
C CYS A 334 6.95 20.33 17.52
N ASN A 335 8.21 20.02 17.82
CA ASN A 335 9.35 20.42 16.99
C ASN A 335 9.22 19.93 15.54
N ARG A 336 8.65 18.73 15.34
CA ARG A 336 8.39 18.19 13.99
C ARG A 336 7.42 19.05 13.21
N TYR A 337 6.35 19.48 13.85
CA TYR A 337 5.34 20.30 13.19
C TYR A 337 5.87 21.70 12.92
N SER A 338 6.51 22.34 13.90
CA SER A 338 7.07 23.68 13.71
C SER A 338 8.18 23.69 12.66
N GLY A 339 9.09 22.71 12.66
CA GLY A 339 10.16 22.64 11.65
C GLY A 339 9.64 22.54 10.21
N VAL A 340 8.60 21.73 9.97
CA VAL A 340 7.97 21.65 8.64
C VAL A 340 7.22 22.94 8.31
N ALA A 341 6.47 23.51 9.27
CA ALA A 341 5.75 24.76 9.07
C ALA A 341 6.68 25.94 8.77
N ASP A 342 7.81 26.06 9.47
CA ASP A 342 8.83 27.09 9.26
C ASP A 342 9.49 26.93 7.88
N SER A 343 9.76 25.70 7.44
CA SER A 343 10.24 25.42 6.08
C SER A 343 9.24 25.88 5.00
N LEU A 344 7.95 25.67 5.24
CA LEU A 344 6.87 26.11 4.33
C LEU A 344 6.65 27.63 4.35
N GLN A 345 6.87 28.30 5.49
CA GLN A 345 6.86 29.77 5.56
C GLN A 345 7.98 30.40 4.73
N ASN A 346 9.16 29.78 4.72
CA ASN A 346 10.29 30.25 3.92
C ASN A 346 10.15 29.96 2.42
N ASN A 347 9.53 28.82 2.07
CA ASN A 347 9.22 28.48 0.69
C ASN A 347 7.96 27.61 0.64
N VAL A 348 6.92 28.09 -0.04
CA VAL A 348 5.64 27.39 -0.15
C VAL A 348 5.64 26.30 -1.24
N ASN A 349 6.56 26.38 -2.22
CA ASN A 349 6.52 25.56 -3.43
C ASN A 349 7.09 24.16 -3.22
N ILE A 350 6.37 23.11 -3.60
CA ILE A 350 6.68 21.71 -3.35
C ILE A 350 6.97 20.97 -4.65
N SER A 351 8.07 20.22 -4.63
CA SER A 351 8.41 19.17 -5.59
C SER A 351 8.33 17.80 -4.89
N PRO A 352 8.33 16.67 -5.63
CA PRO A 352 8.44 15.34 -5.03
C PRO A 352 9.65 15.20 -4.10
N SER A 353 10.81 15.69 -4.53
CA SER A 353 12.04 15.64 -3.73
C SER A 353 11.91 16.49 -2.46
N ARG A 354 11.38 17.72 -2.57
CA ARG A 354 11.24 18.63 -1.43
C ARG A 354 10.22 18.12 -0.42
N SER A 355 9.10 17.55 -0.87
CA SER A 355 8.09 16.95 0.01
C SER A 355 8.71 15.87 0.91
N TRP A 356 9.61 15.05 0.33
CA TRP A 356 10.38 14.06 1.07
C TRP A 356 11.38 14.70 2.04
N THR A 357 12.25 15.60 1.55
CA THR A 357 13.34 16.14 2.36
C THR A 357 12.86 17.00 3.53
N ILE A 358 11.78 17.76 3.37
CA ILE A 358 11.23 18.55 4.49
C ILE A 358 10.81 17.64 5.64
N LEU A 359 10.17 16.49 5.34
CA LEU A 359 9.78 15.56 6.39
C LEU A 359 10.99 14.84 7.00
N THR A 360 12.01 14.48 6.22
CA THR A 360 13.20 13.85 6.78
C THR A 360 13.98 14.79 7.69
N ASP A 361 14.11 16.05 7.30
CA ASP A 361 14.93 17.04 8.02
C ASP A 361 14.24 17.52 9.31
N ALA A 362 12.93 17.78 9.24
CA ALA A 362 12.19 18.34 10.37
C ALA A 362 11.44 17.29 11.20
N ALA A 363 11.02 16.19 10.57
CA ALA A 363 9.97 15.32 11.11
C ALA A 363 10.36 13.84 11.29
N GLY A 364 11.59 13.44 10.92
CA GLY A 364 12.14 12.09 11.11
C GLY A 364 12.62 11.83 12.54
N VAL A 365 11.72 11.89 13.53
CA VAL A 365 12.07 11.64 14.94
C VAL A 365 11.68 10.21 15.33
N GLY A 366 12.67 9.34 15.54
CA GLY A 366 12.45 7.95 15.90
C GLY A 366 12.89 6.97 14.82
N TRP A 367 12.41 5.72 14.91
CA TRP A 367 12.71 4.71 13.89
C TRP A 367 11.59 4.64 12.85
N ASN A 368 11.87 5.22 11.69
CA ASN A 368 10.93 5.27 10.58
C ASN A 368 10.87 3.91 9.87
N LEU A 369 9.72 3.22 10.00
CA LEU A 369 9.49 1.91 9.37
C LEU A 369 9.05 2.04 7.92
N HIS A 370 8.23 3.03 7.58
CA HIS A 370 7.79 3.28 6.20
C HIS A 370 7.97 4.74 5.80
N GLY A 371 8.53 4.96 4.61
CA GLY A 371 8.47 6.23 3.89
C GLY A 371 7.57 6.05 2.68
N ILE A 372 6.50 6.83 2.59
CA ILE A 372 5.46 6.70 1.57
C ILE A 372 5.32 8.03 0.86
N GLN A 373 5.28 8.03 -0.48
CA GLN A 373 4.92 9.20 -1.26
C GLN A 373 3.98 8.81 -2.39
N TYR A 374 2.85 9.49 -2.51
CA TYR A 374 1.89 9.30 -3.59
C TYR A 374 1.80 10.58 -4.42
N ASN A 375 2.00 10.44 -5.74
CA ASN A 375 1.87 11.50 -6.72
C ASN A 375 0.67 11.22 -7.62
N GLU A 376 -0.40 12.02 -7.47
CA GLU A 376 -1.65 11.84 -8.23
C GLU A 376 -1.44 12.02 -9.73
N SER A 377 -0.65 13.02 -10.15
CA SER A 377 -0.39 13.34 -11.57
C SER A 377 0.14 12.14 -12.36
N ALA A 378 1.00 11.34 -11.72
CA ALA A 378 1.62 10.17 -12.33
C ALA A 378 0.98 8.85 -11.89
N ARG A 379 -0.05 8.88 -11.01
CA ARG A 379 -0.59 7.72 -10.29
C ARG A 379 0.51 6.81 -9.71
N GLU A 380 1.56 7.46 -9.21
CA GLU A 380 2.80 6.80 -8.79
C GLU A 380 2.88 6.74 -7.27
N LEU A 381 3.13 5.54 -6.74
CA LEU A 381 3.42 5.29 -5.34
C LEU A 381 4.89 4.96 -5.14
N LYS A 382 5.57 5.73 -4.31
CA LYS A 382 6.90 5.42 -3.79
C LYS A 382 6.80 4.87 -2.39
N TRP A 383 7.45 3.75 -2.14
CA TRP A 383 7.47 3.12 -0.83
C TRP A 383 8.87 2.63 -0.46
N ALA A 384 9.41 3.22 0.59
CA ALA A 384 10.60 2.75 1.27
C ALA A 384 10.20 2.05 2.57
N THR A 385 10.92 0.99 2.93
CA THR A 385 10.75 0.29 4.20
C THR A 385 12.07 0.16 4.92
N SER A 386 12.04 0.12 6.25
CA SER A 386 13.25 0.00 7.06
C SER A 386 13.86 -1.39 7.00
N THR A 387 15.12 -1.49 7.39
CA THR A 387 15.68 -2.70 8.00
C THR A 387 15.84 -2.45 9.50
N VAL A 388 16.31 -3.46 10.25
CA VAL A 388 16.68 -3.26 11.67
C VAL A 388 17.82 -2.26 11.87
N SER A 389 18.58 -1.96 10.82
CA SER A 389 19.79 -1.11 10.86
C SER A 389 19.66 0.20 10.10
N ILE A 390 18.71 0.32 9.17
CA ILE A 390 18.55 1.51 8.33
C ILE A 390 17.07 1.93 8.32
N PRO A 391 16.71 3.14 8.77
CA PRO A 391 15.34 3.64 8.68
C PRO A 391 14.89 3.81 7.23
N ALA A 392 13.59 3.73 6.97
CA ALA A 392 13.05 3.72 5.62
C ALA A 392 13.38 4.99 4.83
N TYR A 393 13.32 6.18 5.45
CA TYR A 393 13.60 7.43 4.75
C TYR A 393 15.04 7.59 4.21
N LEU A 394 16.00 6.77 4.68
CA LEU A 394 17.37 6.71 4.17
C LEU A 394 17.54 5.67 3.06
N GLN A 395 16.52 4.87 2.78
CA GLN A 395 16.55 3.85 1.74
C GLN A 395 15.92 4.38 0.45
N SER A 396 16.39 3.86 -0.68
CA SER A 396 15.75 4.13 -1.97
C SER A 396 14.36 3.48 -1.99
N PRO A 397 13.29 4.25 -2.28
CA PRO A 397 11.96 3.69 -2.36
C PRO A 397 11.79 2.82 -3.62
N SER A 398 11.02 1.75 -3.51
CA SER A 398 10.43 1.08 -4.67
C SER A 398 9.34 1.98 -5.26
N VAL A 399 9.20 1.95 -6.59
CA VAL A 399 8.20 2.74 -7.31
C VAL A 399 7.16 1.79 -7.90
N PHE A 400 5.89 2.12 -7.71
CA PHE A 400 4.74 1.36 -8.21
C PHE A 400 3.82 2.30 -8.98
N ASP A 401 3.31 1.81 -10.11
CA ASP A 401 2.19 2.42 -10.81
C ASP A 401 0.89 1.86 -10.19
N LEU A 402 -0.03 2.73 -9.74
CA LEU A 402 -1.25 2.27 -9.09
C LEU A 402 -2.19 1.53 -10.05
N ASP A 403 -2.20 1.90 -11.33
CA ASP A 403 -3.08 1.22 -12.29
C ASP A 403 -2.57 -0.19 -12.58
N ASP A 404 -1.24 -0.39 -12.62
CA ASP A 404 -0.65 -1.74 -12.68
C ASP A 404 -0.98 -2.59 -11.44
N LEU A 405 -1.01 -1.98 -10.24
CA LEU A 405 -1.41 -2.68 -9.01
C LEU A 405 -2.90 -3.08 -9.05
N PHE A 406 -3.79 -2.15 -9.40
CA PHE A 406 -5.24 -2.36 -9.37
C PHE A 406 -5.76 -3.19 -10.54
N TYR A 407 -5.15 -3.03 -11.71
CA TYR A 407 -5.55 -3.64 -12.97
C TYR A 407 -4.37 -4.38 -13.59
N PRO A 408 -3.79 -5.37 -12.89
CA PRO A 408 -2.69 -6.15 -13.46
C PRO A 408 -3.17 -6.74 -14.78
N GLU A 409 -2.42 -6.53 -15.88
CA GLU A 409 -2.81 -6.97 -17.22
C GLU A 409 -3.34 -8.42 -17.15
N THR A 410 -4.65 -8.58 -17.26
CA THR A 410 -5.32 -9.88 -17.24
C THR A 410 -5.07 -10.54 -18.59
N GLY A 411 -3.92 -11.20 -18.73
CA GLY A 411 -3.96 -12.51 -19.37
C GLY A 411 -4.95 -13.35 -18.58
N VAL A 412 -5.87 -14.03 -19.28
CA VAL A 412 -6.83 -15.01 -18.75
C VAL A 412 -6.28 -15.69 -17.49
N ILE A 413 -7.05 -15.66 -16.40
CA ILE A 413 -6.73 -16.36 -15.14
C ILE A 413 -6.77 -17.87 -15.41
N GLU A 414 -5.70 -18.40 -16.00
CA GLU A 414 -5.29 -19.78 -15.82
C GLU A 414 -4.10 -19.78 -14.87
N ALA A 415 -4.18 -20.61 -13.83
CA ALA A 415 -3.15 -20.76 -12.83
C ALA A 415 -1.82 -21.15 -13.49
N ILE A 416 -0.87 -20.22 -13.54
CA ILE A 416 0.50 -20.51 -13.96
C ILE A 416 1.37 -20.68 -12.71
N SER A 417 1.69 -21.95 -12.47
CA SER A 417 2.83 -22.45 -11.71
C SER A 417 4.06 -21.56 -11.92
N THR A 418 4.75 -21.29 -10.82
CA THR A 418 6.06 -20.62 -10.79
C THR A 418 7.06 -21.21 -11.79
N THR A 419 7.95 -20.33 -12.26
CA THR A 419 9.21 -20.55 -13.01
C THR A 419 9.17 -20.57 -14.53
N GLU A 420 9.38 -19.39 -15.14
CA GLU A 420 10.42 -19.04 -16.13
C GLU A 420 10.18 -17.58 -16.58
N GLN A 421 11.22 -16.73 -16.63
CA GLN A 421 11.09 -15.39 -17.25
C GLN A 421 10.66 -15.60 -18.71
N GLN A 422 9.57 -14.97 -19.15
CA GLN A 422 9.05 -15.12 -20.51
C GLN A 422 9.47 -13.93 -21.38
N PHE A 423 9.44 -14.11 -22.70
CA PHE A 423 9.56 -12.99 -23.62
C PHE A 423 8.35 -12.07 -23.45
N ASN A 424 8.57 -10.75 -23.46
CA ASN A 424 7.51 -9.77 -23.27
C ASN A 424 7.75 -8.54 -24.16
N LEU A 425 6.69 -7.93 -24.70
CA LEU A 425 6.70 -6.64 -25.38
C LEU A 425 5.73 -5.71 -24.64
N ALA A 426 6.24 -4.64 -24.03
CA ALA A 426 5.43 -3.67 -23.30
C ALA A 426 4.68 -2.72 -24.25
N GLN A 427 3.65 -2.05 -23.72
CA GLN A 427 3.01 -0.93 -24.41
C GLN A 427 3.99 0.24 -24.53
N ASN A 428 4.04 0.89 -25.69
CA ASN A 428 4.90 2.04 -25.91
C ASN A 428 4.44 3.20 -25.00
N TYR A 429 5.38 3.96 -24.43
CA TYR A 429 5.06 5.12 -23.58
C TYR A 429 5.86 6.36 -23.99
N PRO A 430 5.21 7.53 -24.13
CA PRO A 430 3.77 7.76 -24.03
C PRO A 430 2.98 7.05 -25.16
N ASN A 431 1.66 6.87 -24.97
CA ASN A 431 0.70 6.46 -26.01
C ASN A 431 -0.72 6.95 -25.64
N PRO A 432 -1.29 7.95 -26.33
CA PRO A 432 -0.79 8.56 -27.55
C PRO A 432 0.53 9.32 -27.36
N PHE A 433 1.36 9.41 -28.41
CA PHE A 433 2.68 10.06 -28.34
C PHE A 433 2.84 11.18 -29.35
N ASN A 434 3.72 12.15 -29.06
CA ASN A 434 4.08 13.26 -29.94
C ASN A 434 5.54 13.70 -29.73
N PRO A 435 6.41 13.65 -30.75
CA PRO A 435 6.48 12.66 -31.81
C PRO A 435 7.35 11.45 -31.40
N THR A 436 7.81 11.38 -30.15
CA THR A 436 8.70 10.33 -29.64
C THR A 436 7.99 9.42 -28.64
N THR A 437 8.29 8.12 -28.69
CA THR A 437 7.82 7.13 -27.73
C THR A 437 8.93 6.12 -27.41
N SER A 438 8.84 5.45 -26.28
CA SER A 438 9.75 4.38 -25.88
C SER A 438 9.05 3.04 -25.91
N ILE A 439 9.67 2.05 -26.56
CA ILE A 439 9.19 0.67 -26.66
C ILE A 439 10.09 -0.20 -25.80
N ARG A 440 9.52 -0.84 -24.78
CA ARG A 440 10.24 -1.74 -23.85
C ARG A 440 9.89 -3.20 -24.12
N TYR A 441 10.85 -4.09 -23.90
CA TYR A 441 10.67 -5.54 -24.09
C TYR A 441 11.71 -6.35 -23.31
N ASP A 442 11.36 -7.59 -23.00
CA ASP A 442 12.13 -8.47 -22.13
C ASP A 442 12.58 -9.71 -22.91
N ILE A 443 13.85 -10.05 -22.75
CA ILE A 443 14.49 -11.20 -23.39
C ILE A 443 14.99 -12.13 -22.29
N PRO A 444 14.40 -13.31 -22.07
CA PRO A 444 14.81 -14.21 -20.99
C PRO A 444 16.01 -15.11 -21.34
N LYS A 445 16.33 -15.21 -22.63
CA LYS A 445 17.46 -16.00 -23.16
C LYS A 445 18.06 -15.32 -24.39
N ALA A 446 19.36 -15.47 -24.60
CA ALA A 446 20.07 -14.84 -25.71
C ALA A 446 19.43 -15.21 -27.06
N SER A 447 18.91 -14.21 -27.78
CA SER A 447 18.03 -14.41 -28.95
C SER A 447 18.31 -13.40 -30.06
N GLN A 448 18.04 -13.76 -31.32
CA GLN A 448 17.96 -12.78 -32.41
C GLN A 448 16.64 -12.01 -32.30
N VAL A 449 16.70 -10.72 -32.01
CA VAL A 449 15.53 -9.86 -31.79
C VAL A 449 15.31 -8.95 -32.98
N THR A 450 14.08 -8.91 -33.48
CA THR A 450 13.64 -7.95 -34.51
C THR A 450 12.43 -7.18 -34.02
N LEU A 451 12.55 -5.86 -33.90
CA LEU A 451 11.44 -4.94 -33.67
C LEU A 451 11.11 -4.20 -34.96
N THR A 452 9.89 -4.34 -35.46
CA THR A 452 9.43 -3.73 -36.71
C THR A 452 8.18 -2.90 -36.47
N ILE A 453 8.13 -1.70 -37.02
CA ILE A 453 6.99 -0.78 -36.96
C ILE A 453 6.27 -0.80 -38.31
N TYR A 454 4.94 -0.85 -38.28
CA TYR A 454 4.04 -0.93 -39.42
C TYR A 454 2.98 0.17 -39.36
N ASN A 455 2.54 0.64 -40.53
CA ASN A 455 1.35 1.49 -40.65
C ASN A 455 0.06 0.64 -40.72
N MET A 456 -1.11 1.28 -40.80
CA MET A 456 -2.41 0.59 -40.89
C MET A 456 -2.58 -0.31 -42.12
N ASN A 457 -1.80 -0.08 -43.18
CA ASN A 457 -1.80 -0.92 -44.38
C ASN A 457 -0.85 -2.12 -44.28
N GLY A 458 -0.21 -2.33 -43.12
CA GLY A 458 0.77 -3.40 -42.91
C GLY A 458 2.13 -3.14 -43.59
N GLN A 459 2.39 -1.91 -44.06
CA GLN A 459 3.67 -1.56 -44.65
C GLN A 459 4.68 -1.24 -43.54
N VAL A 460 5.91 -1.74 -43.67
CA VAL A 460 6.99 -1.46 -42.73
C VAL A 460 7.37 0.01 -42.83
N VAL A 461 7.30 0.71 -41.70
CA VAL A 461 7.74 2.09 -41.53
C VAL A 461 9.21 2.11 -41.11
N GLU A 462 9.59 1.29 -40.13
CA GLU A 462 10.94 1.27 -39.58
C GLU A 462 11.26 -0.06 -38.87
N ARG A 463 12.55 -0.35 -38.69
CA ARG A 463 13.04 -1.49 -37.90
C ARG A 463 14.07 -1.03 -36.86
N PRO A 464 13.64 -0.52 -35.70
CA PRO A 464 14.56 0.03 -34.70
C PRO A 464 15.53 -0.99 -34.11
N VAL A 465 15.18 -2.29 -34.15
CA VAL A 465 16.01 -3.37 -33.61
C VAL A 465 16.05 -4.51 -34.62
N ASN A 466 17.25 -4.97 -34.95
CA ASN A 466 17.48 -6.20 -35.71
C ASN A 466 18.86 -6.77 -35.38
N GLN A 467 19.01 -7.31 -34.18
CA GLN A 467 20.31 -7.80 -33.69
C GLN A 467 20.13 -8.91 -32.66
N LYS A 468 21.21 -9.63 -32.38
CA LYS A 468 21.26 -10.58 -31.26
C LYS A 468 21.38 -9.79 -29.95
N GLN A 469 20.58 -10.17 -28.95
CA GLN A 469 20.56 -9.57 -27.62
C GLN A 469 20.67 -10.66 -26.55
N GLU A 470 21.44 -10.37 -25.50
CA GLU A 470 21.59 -11.22 -24.31
C GLU A 470 20.36 -11.11 -23.40
N PRO A 471 20.17 -11.99 -22.41
CA PRO A 471 19.05 -11.88 -21.49
C PRO A 471 19.01 -10.53 -20.77
N GLY A 472 17.85 -9.89 -20.71
CA GLY A 472 17.68 -8.61 -20.03
C GLY A 472 16.47 -7.80 -20.50
N PHE A 473 16.35 -6.62 -19.90
CA PHE A 473 15.33 -5.62 -20.18
C PHE A 473 15.88 -4.60 -21.17
N TYR A 474 15.15 -4.33 -22.25
CA TYR A 474 15.56 -3.42 -23.29
C TYR A 474 14.52 -2.32 -23.52
N SER A 475 15.01 -1.15 -23.93
CA SER A 475 14.20 0.02 -24.26
C SER A 475 14.74 0.65 -25.53
N VAL A 476 13.89 0.89 -26.52
CA VAL A 476 14.25 1.60 -27.74
C VAL A 476 13.34 2.80 -27.94
N ASN A 477 13.94 3.95 -28.20
CA ASN A 477 13.19 5.16 -28.52
C ASN A 477 12.88 5.19 -30.00
N TRP A 478 11.62 5.44 -30.34
CA TRP A 478 11.18 5.69 -31.71
C TRP A 478 10.81 7.16 -31.87
N ASP A 479 11.39 7.80 -32.89
CA ASP A 479 11.16 9.19 -33.24
C ASP A 479 10.39 9.29 -34.55
N ALA A 480 9.10 9.57 -34.44
CA ALA A 480 8.16 9.60 -35.55
C ALA A 480 7.96 11.01 -36.14
N ARG A 481 8.93 11.93 -35.99
CA ARG A 481 8.83 13.31 -36.52
C ARG A 481 8.48 13.36 -38.02
N ASN A 482 9.00 12.42 -38.80
CA ASN A 482 8.78 12.34 -40.26
C ASN A 482 7.63 11.41 -40.68
N VAL A 483 6.82 10.95 -39.73
CA VAL A 483 5.74 9.96 -39.94
C VAL A 483 4.37 10.63 -39.67
N SER A 484 3.32 10.37 -40.45
CA SER A 484 2.03 11.06 -40.31
C SER A 484 1.27 10.68 -39.02
N THR A 485 0.48 11.59 -38.45
CA THR A 485 -0.50 11.28 -37.38
C THR A 485 -1.35 10.06 -37.76
N GLY A 486 -1.59 9.16 -36.83
CA GLY A 486 -2.38 7.96 -37.08
C GLY A 486 -2.03 6.77 -36.20
N VAL A 487 -2.69 5.64 -36.48
CA VAL A 487 -2.46 4.37 -35.80
C VAL A 487 -1.30 3.62 -36.46
N TYR A 488 -0.40 3.12 -35.63
CA TYR A 488 0.71 2.26 -36.02
C TYR A 488 0.71 0.98 -35.18
N PHE A 489 1.37 -0.04 -35.70
CA PHE A 489 1.59 -1.29 -34.99
C PHE A 489 3.08 -1.55 -34.90
N TYR A 490 3.55 -2.07 -33.78
CA TYR A 490 4.93 -2.54 -33.67
C TYR A 490 4.94 -3.99 -33.23
N GLN A 491 5.85 -4.76 -33.81
CA GLN A 491 5.97 -6.19 -33.62
C GLN A 491 7.39 -6.52 -33.19
N ILE A 492 7.52 -7.32 -32.15
CA ILE A 492 8.77 -7.99 -31.81
C ILE A 492 8.74 -9.44 -32.29
N ARG A 493 9.88 -9.95 -32.74
CA ARG A 493 10.12 -11.37 -32.99
C ARG A 493 11.43 -11.80 -32.35
N ALA A 494 11.41 -12.91 -31.62
CA ALA A 494 12.60 -13.55 -31.02
C ALA A 494 12.33 -15.04 -30.78
N GLU A 495 13.17 -15.95 -31.27
CA GLU A 495 13.12 -17.42 -30.99
C GLU A 495 11.71 -18.05 -30.87
N GLY A 496 10.82 -17.80 -31.84
CA GLY A 496 9.46 -18.36 -31.86
C GLY A 496 8.41 -17.54 -31.12
N PHE A 497 8.83 -16.54 -30.33
CA PHE A 497 7.97 -15.51 -29.77
C PHE A 497 7.69 -14.41 -30.80
N GLN A 498 6.43 -14.02 -30.90
CA GLN A 498 5.96 -12.89 -31.71
C GLN A 498 4.82 -12.19 -30.98
N GLN A 499 4.99 -10.91 -30.69
CA GLN A 499 3.95 -10.07 -30.10
C GLN A 499 3.80 -8.78 -30.89
N VAL A 500 2.56 -8.31 -31.03
CA VAL A 500 2.22 -7.06 -31.73
C VAL A 500 1.44 -6.18 -30.77
N LYS A 501 1.80 -4.89 -30.70
CA LYS A 501 1.04 -3.88 -29.96
C LYS A 501 0.74 -2.67 -30.86
N LYS A 502 -0.27 -1.90 -30.46
CA LYS A 502 -0.83 -0.76 -31.20
C LYS A 502 -0.41 0.55 -30.54
N MET A 503 0.03 1.51 -31.34
CA MET A 503 0.39 2.87 -30.89
C MET A 503 -0.32 3.96 -31.69
N LEU A 504 -0.62 5.08 -31.04
CA LEU A 504 -1.30 6.23 -31.63
C LEU A 504 -0.36 7.45 -31.63
N LEU A 505 0.05 7.89 -32.82
CA LEU A 505 0.80 9.13 -33.01
C LEU A 505 -0.18 10.29 -33.16
N ILE A 506 -0.04 11.32 -32.34
CA ILE A 506 -0.77 12.59 -32.42
C ILE A 506 0.27 13.70 -32.64
N LYS A 507 0.05 14.58 -33.63
CA LYS A 507 0.92 15.74 -33.89
C LYS A 507 0.20 17.03 -33.57
#